data_AF-K1KMU5-F1
#
_entry.id   AF-K1KMU5-F1
#
_cell.length_a   1.000
_cell.length_b   1.000
_cell.length_c   1.000
_cell.angle_alpha   90.00
_cell.angle_beta   90.00
_cell.angle_gamma   90.00
#
_symmetry.space_group_name_H-M   'P 1'
#
loop_
_entity.id
_entity.type
_entity.pdbx_description
1 polymer ?
#
loop_
_entity_poly.entity_id
_entity_poly.type
_entity_poly.pdbx_seq_one_letter_code
_entity_poly.pdbx_strand_id
1 'polypeptide(L)'
;MVYYPHVSYKWDHLWENEMNEAIKEQVQKQIAQQVGEMPTTVEEMLGLYEIKNNQRQVLSLSLSNYTYHQKAAHGMTTIQSLTFDIEKKKLCTLKDLFKPGSNYVRRLSALVDIQIQERDLPTLGDFRGISPDQDFYIADKTLVIYFQLYEITPYVVGLPMFPISVFDLADIIDESGPLGRLATNG
;
A
#
# COMPACT_ATOMS: atom_id res chain seq x y z
N MET A 1 18.52 -3.56 10.74
CA MET A 1 18.61 -2.10 10.52
C MET A 1 17.35 -1.65 9.79
N VAL A 2 16.76 -0.52 10.16
CA VAL A 2 15.49 -0.05 9.58
C VAL A 2 15.70 1.33 8.97
N TYR A 3 15.42 1.44 7.68
CA TYR A 3 15.48 2.68 6.91
C TYR A 3 14.08 3.13 6.55
N TYR A 4 13.82 4.42 6.71
CA TYR A 4 12.56 5.05 6.31
C TYR A 4 12.83 6.46 5.77
N PRO A 5 11.95 6.99 4.90
CA PRO A 5 12.18 8.27 4.27
C PRO A 5 11.92 9.43 5.24
N HIS A 6 12.55 10.56 4.96
CA HIS A 6 12.18 11.85 5.53
C HIS A 6 11.69 12.75 4.40
N VAL A 7 10.47 13.26 4.53
CA VAL A 7 9.87 14.17 3.56
C VAL A 7 10.33 15.58 3.86
N SER A 8 10.80 16.29 2.83
CA SER A 8 11.03 17.74 2.90
C SER A 8 10.02 18.48 2.04
N TYR A 9 9.34 19.44 2.64
CA TYR A 9 8.31 20.27 2.05
C TYR A 9 8.40 21.71 2.60
N LYS A 10 9.34 22.47 2.03
CA LYS A 10 9.70 23.85 2.45
C LYS A 10 8.56 24.88 2.50
N TRP A 11 7.41 24.58 1.89
CA TRP A 11 6.29 25.50 1.80
C TRP A 11 5.34 25.40 2.99
N ASP A 12 5.39 24.28 3.73
CA ASP A 12 4.54 24.05 4.89
C ASP A 12 5.21 23.07 5.86
N HIS A 13 5.88 23.63 6.88
CA HIS A 13 6.56 22.83 7.90
C HIS A 13 5.60 22.07 8.82
N LEU A 14 4.36 22.53 9.00
CA LEU A 14 3.38 21.78 9.80
C LEU A 14 3.01 20.50 9.07
N TRP A 15 2.69 20.61 7.78
CA TRP A 15 2.38 19.44 6.96
C TRP A 15 3.59 18.52 6.73
N GLU A 16 4.80 19.09 6.57
CA GLU A 16 6.06 18.34 6.57
C GLU A 16 6.20 17.47 7.83
N ASN A 17 5.96 18.04 9.01
CA ASN A 17 6.02 17.31 10.28
C ASN A 17 4.93 16.23 10.39
N GLU A 18 3.70 16.52 9.98
CA GLU A 18 2.61 15.54 10.00
C GLU A 18 2.89 14.33 9.10
N MET A 19 3.42 14.54 7.89
CA MET A 19 3.82 13.44 7.00
C MET A 19 4.95 12.60 7.62
N ASN A 20 5.96 13.26 8.20
CA ASN A 20 7.10 12.58 8.80
C ASN A 20 6.74 11.79 10.07
N GLU A 21 5.86 12.31 10.93
CA GLU A 21 5.37 11.55 12.07
C GLU A 21 4.49 10.37 11.62
N ALA A 22 3.61 10.54 10.61
CA ALA A 22 2.83 9.42 10.07
C ALA A 22 3.73 8.27 9.53
N ILE A 23 4.83 8.61 8.83
CA ILE A 23 5.81 7.62 8.36
C ILE A 23 6.45 6.90 9.55
N LYS A 24 6.91 7.65 10.55
CA LYS A 24 7.59 7.11 11.73
C LYS A 24 6.68 6.24 12.58
N GLU A 25 5.43 6.67 12.81
CA GLU A 25 4.42 5.90 13.52
C GLU A 25 4.12 4.58 12.80
N GLN A 26 3.98 4.60 11.48
CA GLN A 26 3.75 3.39 10.69
C GLN A 26 4.93 2.41 10.77
N VAL A 27 6.17 2.91 10.71
CA VAL A 27 7.38 2.09 10.88
C VAL A 27 7.41 1.48 12.29
N GLN A 28 7.16 2.27 13.33
CA GLN A 28 7.13 1.79 14.71
C GLN A 28 6.03 0.74 14.93
N LYS A 29 4.86 0.94 14.32
CA LYS A 29 3.75 -0.02 14.34
C LYS A 29 4.15 -1.35 13.69
N GLN A 30 4.75 -1.32 12.50
CA GLN A 30 5.23 -2.54 11.82
C GLN A 30 6.27 -3.29 12.66
N ILE A 31 7.25 -2.58 13.22
CA ILE A 31 8.27 -3.16 14.10
C ILE A 31 7.61 -3.83 15.30
N ALA A 32 6.70 -3.12 15.99
CA ALA A 32 6.03 -3.64 17.18
C ALA A 32 5.17 -4.87 16.86
N GLN A 33 4.48 -4.87 15.72
CA GLN A 33 3.70 -6.01 15.24
C GLN A 33 4.60 -7.23 15.02
N GLN A 34 5.64 -7.12 14.19
CA GLN A 34 6.48 -8.28 13.86
C GLN A 34 7.32 -8.76 15.04
N VAL A 35 7.77 -7.87 15.94
CA VAL A 35 8.42 -8.30 17.20
C VAL A 35 7.44 -9.06 18.09
N GLY A 36 6.17 -8.67 18.09
CA GLY A 36 5.10 -9.31 18.88
C GLY A 36 4.48 -10.55 18.26
N GLU A 37 4.75 -10.88 17.00
CA GLU A 37 4.15 -12.01 16.27
C GLU A 37 4.52 -13.37 16.88
N MET A 38 5.75 -13.51 17.36
CA MET A 38 6.24 -14.74 17.97
C MET A 38 6.89 -14.46 19.33
N PRO A 39 6.75 -15.36 20.33
CA PRO A 39 7.42 -15.21 21.63
C PRO A 39 8.94 -15.46 21.58
N THR A 40 9.50 -15.65 20.38
CA THR A 40 10.92 -15.94 20.12
C THR A 40 11.68 -14.68 19.70
N THR A 41 12.96 -14.64 20.03
CA THR A 41 13.85 -13.53 19.69
C THR A 41 13.90 -13.29 18.18
N VAL A 42 13.83 -12.01 17.77
CA VAL A 42 14.15 -11.59 16.40
C VAL A 42 15.67 -11.61 16.21
N GLU A 43 16.16 -12.46 15.31
CA GLU A 43 17.60 -12.55 14.99
C GLU A 43 18.00 -11.55 13.91
N GLU A 44 17.11 -11.30 12.95
CA GLU A 44 17.33 -10.34 11.87
C GLU A 44 16.10 -9.46 11.66
N MET A 45 16.33 -8.18 11.41
CA MET A 45 15.32 -7.23 10.97
C MET A 45 15.91 -6.29 9.94
N LEU A 46 15.27 -6.18 8.78
CA LEU A 46 15.64 -5.26 7.71
C LEU A 46 14.40 -4.49 7.24
N GLY A 47 14.37 -3.20 7.55
CA GLY A 47 13.35 -2.27 7.08
C GLY A 47 13.87 -1.41 5.92
N LEU A 48 13.10 -1.32 4.85
CA LEU A 48 13.39 -0.55 3.64
C LEU A 48 12.16 0.25 3.21
N TYR A 49 12.38 1.23 2.33
CA TYR A 49 11.30 2.01 1.74
C TYR A 49 11.50 2.21 0.24
N GLU A 50 10.41 2.44 -0.47
CA GLU A 50 10.40 2.83 -1.87
C GLU A 50 9.43 3.99 -2.09
N ILE A 51 9.86 4.98 -2.87
CA ILE A 51 8.96 6.05 -3.35
C ILE A 51 8.26 5.51 -4.59
N LYS A 52 6.94 5.34 -4.50
CA LYS A 52 6.10 4.80 -5.58
C LYS A 52 5.59 5.90 -6.51
N ASN A 53 5.29 7.08 -5.95
CA ASN A 53 4.95 8.28 -6.72
C ASN A 53 5.35 9.54 -5.95
N ASN A 54 5.84 10.55 -6.65
CA ASN A 54 6.06 11.90 -6.12
C ASN A 54 5.78 12.94 -7.21
N GLN A 55 4.64 12.79 -7.86
CA GLN A 55 4.22 13.60 -9.01
C GLN A 55 2.77 14.03 -8.81
N ARG A 56 2.38 15.14 -9.46
CA ARG A 56 0.99 15.64 -9.51
C ARG A 56 0.36 15.85 -8.12
N GLN A 57 1.16 16.35 -7.17
CA GLN A 57 0.72 16.57 -5.78
C GLN A 57 0.22 15.30 -5.08
N VAL A 58 0.80 14.14 -5.45
CA VAL A 58 0.56 12.85 -4.79
C VAL A 58 1.90 12.25 -4.41
N LEU A 59 2.14 12.10 -3.10
CA LEU A 59 3.29 11.35 -2.59
C LEU A 59 2.80 9.98 -2.14
N SER A 60 3.28 8.92 -2.77
CA SER A 60 2.98 7.54 -2.36
C SER A 60 4.28 6.80 -2.13
N LEU A 61 4.37 6.07 -1.03
CA LEU A 61 5.53 5.30 -0.64
C LEU A 61 5.12 3.98 -0.01
N SER A 62 5.98 2.98 -0.10
CA SER A 62 5.85 1.70 0.60
C SER A 62 6.98 1.53 1.60
N LEU A 63 6.66 0.93 2.74
CA LEU A 63 7.53 0.56 3.85
C LEU A 63 7.51 -0.96 3.97
N SER A 64 8.62 -1.61 3.62
CA SER A 64 8.76 -3.06 3.74
C SER A 64 9.61 -3.39 4.95
N ASN A 65 9.19 -4.34 5.78
CA ASN A 65 9.98 -4.82 6.90
C ASN A 65 10.07 -6.35 6.91
N TYR A 66 11.30 -6.83 6.75
CA TYR A 66 11.65 -8.25 6.86
C TYR A 66 12.07 -8.57 8.29
N THR A 67 11.58 -9.68 8.82
CA THR A 67 12.02 -10.25 10.09
C THR A 67 12.35 -11.74 9.96
N TYR A 68 13.33 -12.20 10.73
CA TYR A 68 13.61 -13.61 10.95
C TYR A 68 13.68 -13.88 12.44
N HIS A 69 12.76 -14.71 12.94
CA HIS A 69 12.75 -15.12 14.34
C HIS A 69 13.58 -16.39 14.53
N GLN A 70 14.21 -16.51 15.70
CA GLN A 70 14.89 -17.71 16.11
C GLN A 70 13.95 -18.92 16.02
N LYS A 71 14.43 -20.01 15.39
CA LYS A 71 13.67 -21.25 15.10
C LYS A 71 12.54 -21.11 14.07
N ALA A 72 12.38 -19.95 13.43
CA ALA A 72 11.47 -19.84 12.29
C ALA A 72 11.99 -20.67 11.12
N ALA A 73 11.07 -21.23 10.31
CA ALA A 73 11.44 -21.99 9.12
C ALA A 73 11.87 -21.09 7.95
N HIS A 74 11.40 -19.84 7.93
CA HIS A 74 11.71 -18.81 6.94
C HIS A 74 11.48 -17.43 7.55
N GLY A 75 11.97 -16.39 6.88
CA GLY A 75 11.67 -15.01 7.27
C GLY A 75 10.29 -14.56 6.79
N MET A 76 9.82 -13.45 7.34
CA MET A 76 8.51 -12.85 7.05
C MET A 76 8.72 -11.40 6.64
N THR A 77 8.16 -11.04 5.49
CA THR A 77 8.12 -9.65 5.03
C THR A 77 6.71 -9.12 5.12
N THR A 78 6.55 -7.95 5.72
CA THR A 78 5.31 -7.17 5.64
C THR A 78 5.56 -5.92 4.81
N ILE A 79 4.51 -5.43 4.13
CA ILE A 79 4.54 -4.13 3.45
C ILE A 79 3.36 -3.28 3.94
N GLN A 80 3.61 -2.01 4.23
CA GLN A 80 2.58 -1.01 4.46
C GLN A 80 2.87 0.20 3.60
N SER A 81 1.83 0.88 3.13
CA SER A 81 1.99 1.99 2.21
C SER A 81 1.29 3.23 2.75
N LEU A 82 1.86 4.39 2.45
CA LEU A 82 1.30 5.68 2.81
C LEU A 82 1.15 6.49 1.53
N THR A 83 -0.04 7.02 1.30
CA THR A 83 -0.34 7.89 0.17
C THR A 83 -0.87 9.21 0.68
N PHE A 84 -0.12 10.28 0.46
CA PHE A 84 -0.44 11.65 0.83
C PHE A 84 -0.95 12.43 -0.38
N ASP A 85 -2.12 13.03 -0.24
CA ASP A 85 -2.58 14.10 -1.11
C ASP A 85 -1.93 15.41 -0.63
N ILE A 86 -0.99 15.94 -1.41
CA ILE A 86 -0.23 17.14 -1.06
C ILE A 86 -1.09 18.41 -1.24
N GLU A 87 -2.05 18.38 -2.17
CA GLU A 87 -2.96 19.51 -2.42
C GLU A 87 -3.99 19.63 -1.29
N LYS A 88 -4.61 18.50 -0.89
CA LYS A 88 -5.61 18.45 0.19
C LYS A 88 -4.99 18.32 1.59
N LYS A 89 -3.66 18.18 1.70
CA LYS A 89 -2.90 17.92 2.95
C LYS A 89 -3.52 16.78 3.76
N LYS A 90 -3.61 15.61 3.13
CA LYS A 90 -4.32 14.46 3.71
C LYS A 90 -3.56 13.16 3.47
N LEU A 91 -3.39 12.36 4.53
CA LEU A 91 -3.08 10.94 4.40
C LEU A 91 -4.34 10.20 3.92
N CYS A 92 -4.28 9.62 2.73
CA CYS A 92 -5.42 9.00 2.07
C CYS A 92 -5.64 7.56 2.52
N THR A 93 -6.89 7.23 2.81
CA THR A 93 -7.39 5.84 2.82
C THR A 93 -7.78 5.42 1.40
N LEU A 94 -7.96 4.12 1.16
CA LEU A 94 -8.39 3.63 -0.16
C LEU A 94 -9.73 4.25 -0.58
N LYS A 95 -10.67 4.40 0.35
CA LYS A 95 -11.98 5.03 0.13
C LYS A 95 -11.88 6.47 -0.36
N ASP A 96 -10.86 7.23 0.08
CA ASP A 96 -10.70 8.64 -0.27
C ASP A 96 -10.39 8.87 -1.75
N LEU A 97 -10.04 7.82 -2.49
CA LEU A 97 -9.73 7.89 -3.92
C LEU A 97 -10.98 7.89 -4.81
N PHE A 98 -12.16 7.62 -4.25
CA PHE A 98 -13.38 7.32 -5.02
C PHE A 98 -14.58 8.20 -4.64
N LYS A 99 -15.50 8.37 -5.60
CA LYS A 99 -16.79 9.06 -5.40
C LYS A 99 -17.59 8.37 -4.29
N PRO A 100 -18.28 9.12 -3.41
CA PRO A 100 -19.21 8.52 -2.45
C PRO A 100 -20.26 7.64 -3.14
N GLY A 101 -20.48 6.43 -2.64
CA GLY A 101 -21.46 5.49 -3.21
C GLY A 101 -21.01 4.76 -4.49
N SER A 102 -19.79 4.98 -4.98
CA SER A 102 -19.24 4.34 -6.20
C SER A 102 -19.07 2.82 -6.14
N ASN A 103 -19.11 2.24 -4.94
CA ASN A 103 -18.90 0.80 -4.73
C ASN A 103 -17.53 0.30 -5.22
N TYR A 104 -16.48 1.09 -4.95
CA TYR A 104 -15.09 0.79 -5.36
C TYR A 104 -14.62 -0.61 -4.94
N VAL A 105 -15.02 -1.10 -3.76
CA VAL A 105 -14.65 -2.45 -3.27
C VAL A 105 -15.07 -3.52 -4.27
N ARG A 106 -16.32 -3.46 -4.78
CA ARG A 106 -16.80 -4.41 -5.78
C ARG A 106 -16.05 -4.28 -7.10
N ARG A 107 -15.80 -3.05 -7.57
CA ARG A 107 -15.09 -2.79 -8.83
C ARG A 107 -13.65 -3.29 -8.80
N LEU A 108 -12.91 -2.94 -7.74
CA LEU A 108 -11.53 -3.36 -7.56
C LEU A 108 -11.42 -4.87 -7.34
N SER A 109 -12.32 -5.47 -6.57
CA SER A 109 -12.36 -6.93 -6.40
C SER A 109 -12.52 -7.66 -7.72
N ALA A 110 -13.42 -7.20 -8.60
CA ALA A 110 -13.57 -7.81 -9.92
C ALA A 110 -12.30 -7.70 -10.78
N LEU A 111 -11.60 -6.56 -10.73
CA LEU A 111 -10.35 -6.36 -11.48
C LEU A 111 -9.19 -7.21 -10.92
N VAL A 112 -9.12 -7.39 -9.60
CA VAL A 112 -8.16 -8.30 -8.95
C VAL A 112 -8.46 -9.75 -9.35
N ASP A 113 -9.73 -10.18 -9.31
CA ASP A 113 -10.12 -11.55 -9.66
C ASP A 113 -9.78 -11.90 -11.12
N ILE A 114 -10.01 -10.95 -12.05
CA ILE A 114 -9.58 -11.10 -13.45
C ILE A 114 -8.07 -11.35 -13.53
N GLN A 115 -7.26 -10.55 -12.84
CA GLN A 115 -5.81 -10.71 -12.86
C GLN A 115 -5.35 -12.01 -12.18
N ILE A 116 -6.05 -12.48 -11.13
CA ILE A 116 -5.78 -13.79 -10.51
C ILE A 116 -5.95 -14.90 -11.55
N GLN A 117 -7.05 -14.88 -12.31
CA GLN A 117 -7.37 -15.89 -13.32
C GLN A 117 -6.42 -15.82 -14.52
N GLU A 118 -6.13 -14.61 -15.04
CA GLU A 118 -5.22 -14.42 -16.18
C GLU A 118 -3.79 -14.88 -15.90
N ARG A 119 -3.36 -14.78 -14.64
CA ARG A 119 -2.01 -15.16 -14.19
C ARG A 119 -1.93 -16.58 -13.63
N ASP A 120 -3.06 -17.29 -13.58
CA ASP A 120 -3.19 -18.62 -12.96
C ASP A 120 -2.56 -18.68 -11.55
N LEU A 121 -2.87 -17.68 -10.71
CA LEU A 121 -2.28 -17.59 -9.38
C LEU A 121 -2.87 -18.66 -8.46
N PRO A 122 -2.03 -19.46 -7.76
CA PRO A 122 -2.53 -20.40 -6.78
C PRO A 122 -3.05 -19.63 -5.56
N THR A 123 -4.35 -19.77 -5.26
CA THR A 123 -4.98 -19.11 -4.12
C THR A 123 -5.18 -20.05 -2.92
N LEU A 124 -5.22 -19.49 -1.72
CA LEU A 124 -5.56 -20.17 -0.46
C LEU A 124 -7.09 -20.26 -0.30
N GLY A 125 -7.76 -20.84 -1.30
CA GLY A 125 -9.22 -20.92 -1.41
C GLY A 125 -9.81 -19.87 -2.35
N ASP A 126 -11.14 -19.74 -2.33
CA ASP A 126 -11.85 -18.80 -3.21
C ASP A 126 -11.56 -17.35 -2.85
N PHE A 127 -11.24 -16.52 -3.85
CA PHE A 127 -11.06 -15.09 -3.64
C PHE A 127 -12.41 -14.42 -3.34
N ARG A 128 -12.51 -13.77 -2.17
CA ARG A 128 -13.76 -13.16 -1.68
C ARG A 128 -13.87 -11.66 -1.95
N GLY A 129 -12.88 -11.07 -2.62
CA GLY A 129 -12.75 -9.64 -2.81
C GLY A 129 -11.79 -8.97 -1.82
N ILE A 130 -11.52 -7.70 -2.08
CA ILE A 130 -10.65 -6.85 -1.23
C ILE A 130 -11.40 -6.36 0.01
N SER A 131 -10.66 -5.98 1.07
CA SER A 131 -11.27 -5.25 2.19
C SER A 131 -11.55 -3.76 1.81
N PRO A 132 -12.47 -3.07 2.51
CA PRO A 132 -12.70 -1.64 2.30
C PRO A 132 -11.45 -0.77 2.57
N ASP A 133 -10.58 -1.22 3.46
CA ASP A 133 -9.33 -0.61 3.87
C ASP A 133 -8.10 -1.34 3.28
N GLN A 134 -8.27 -2.05 2.16
CA GLN A 134 -7.20 -2.84 1.55
C GLN A 134 -5.97 -1.98 1.29
N ASP A 135 -4.83 -2.58 1.61
CA ASP A 135 -3.51 -2.05 1.37
C ASP A 135 -3.30 -1.68 -0.11
N PHE A 136 -2.82 -0.45 -0.34
CA PHE A 136 -2.60 0.08 -1.68
C PHE A 136 -1.46 1.10 -1.73
N TYR A 137 -0.89 1.27 -2.92
CA TYR A 137 -0.10 2.45 -3.24
C TYR A 137 -0.46 2.95 -4.63
N ILE A 138 0.02 4.14 -4.96
CA ILE A 138 -0.15 4.75 -6.27
C ILE A 138 1.22 4.85 -6.94
N ALA A 139 1.30 4.40 -8.19
CA ALA A 139 2.51 4.49 -8.99
C ALA A 139 2.15 4.98 -10.40
N ASP A 140 2.61 6.18 -10.76
CA ASP A 140 2.25 6.87 -12.00
C ASP A 140 0.71 6.85 -12.23
N LYS A 141 0.22 6.31 -13.35
CA LYS A 141 -1.21 6.23 -13.67
C LYS A 141 -1.86 4.92 -13.23
N THR A 142 -1.38 4.36 -12.12
CA THR A 142 -1.79 3.04 -11.62
C THR A 142 -2.10 3.09 -10.13
N LEU A 143 -3.28 2.57 -9.77
CA LEU A 143 -3.58 2.15 -8.40
C LEU A 143 -3.11 0.70 -8.26
N VAL A 144 -2.22 0.42 -7.31
CA VAL A 144 -1.78 -0.95 -7.04
C VAL A 144 -2.39 -1.43 -5.75
N ILE A 145 -3.23 -2.47 -5.85
CA ILE A 145 -3.73 -3.22 -4.70
C ILE A 145 -2.77 -4.36 -4.41
N TYR A 146 -2.46 -4.61 -3.14
CA TYR A 146 -1.60 -5.72 -2.77
C TYR A 146 -2.08 -6.44 -1.51
N PHE A 147 -1.59 -7.65 -1.34
CA PHE A 147 -1.92 -8.53 -0.22
C PHE A 147 -0.63 -9.00 0.47
N GLN A 148 -0.71 -9.21 1.77
CA GLN A 148 0.39 -9.69 2.60
C GLN A 148 0.72 -11.16 2.30
N LEU A 149 1.88 -11.63 2.79
CA LEU A 149 2.25 -13.04 2.72
C LEU A 149 1.16 -13.89 3.37
N TYR A 150 0.77 -14.99 2.71
CA TYR A 150 -0.29 -15.91 3.15
C TYR A 150 -1.70 -15.34 3.21
N GLU A 151 -1.95 -14.11 2.75
CA GLU A 151 -3.30 -13.53 2.83
C GLU A 151 -4.25 -14.20 1.82
N ILE A 152 -3.83 -14.32 0.56
CA ILE A 152 -4.63 -14.97 -0.50
C ILE A 152 -3.89 -16.02 -1.30
N THR A 153 -2.55 -16.10 -1.21
CA THR A 153 -1.71 -17.03 -1.98
C THR A 153 -0.67 -17.72 -1.08
N PRO A 154 -0.17 -18.92 -1.43
CA PRO A 154 0.95 -19.54 -0.72
C PRO A 154 2.21 -18.67 -0.72
N TYR A 155 3.09 -18.88 0.26
CA TYR A 155 4.33 -18.12 0.45
C TYR A 155 5.20 -17.98 -0.80
N VAL A 156 5.27 -19.03 -1.64
CA VAL A 156 6.11 -19.07 -2.84
C VAL A 156 5.74 -17.99 -3.87
N VAL A 157 4.50 -17.50 -3.85
CA VAL A 157 4.04 -16.40 -4.70
C VAL A 157 4.59 -15.06 -4.22
N GLY A 158 4.99 -14.96 -2.96
CA GLY A 158 5.40 -13.72 -2.32
C GLY A 158 4.20 -12.83 -2.02
N LEU A 159 4.35 -11.53 -2.28
CA LEU A 159 3.36 -10.48 -2.03
C LEU A 159 2.63 -10.18 -3.34
N PRO A 160 1.45 -10.75 -3.61
CA PRO A 160 0.78 -10.54 -4.88
C PRO A 160 0.30 -9.08 -4.98
N MET A 161 0.69 -8.43 -6.07
CA MET A 161 0.31 -7.06 -6.42
C MET A 161 -0.50 -7.05 -7.71
N PHE A 162 -1.50 -6.18 -7.74
CA PHE A 162 -2.51 -6.06 -8.78
C PHE A 162 -2.57 -4.61 -9.26
N PRO A 163 -1.80 -4.25 -10.29
CA PRO A 163 -1.87 -2.92 -10.89
C PRO A 163 -3.20 -2.72 -11.62
N ILE A 164 -3.86 -1.60 -11.38
CA ILE A 164 -5.13 -1.21 -12.00
C ILE A 164 -4.95 0.17 -12.61
N SER A 165 -5.24 0.30 -13.90
CA SER A 165 -5.14 1.59 -14.59
C SER A 165 -6.15 2.58 -14.02
N VAL A 166 -5.74 3.83 -13.79
CA VAL A 166 -6.70 4.88 -13.40
C VAL A 166 -7.78 5.11 -14.46
N PHE A 167 -7.49 4.80 -15.72
CA PHE A 167 -8.46 4.92 -16.81
C PHE A 167 -9.60 3.89 -16.72
N ASP A 168 -9.33 2.70 -16.16
CA ASP A 168 -10.36 1.69 -15.89
C ASP A 168 -11.29 2.10 -14.74
N LEU A 169 -10.91 3.11 -13.97
CA LEU A 169 -11.62 3.60 -12.79
C LEU A 169 -12.22 4.99 -13.01
N ALA A 170 -12.08 5.58 -14.20
CA ALA A 170 -12.39 6.99 -14.47
C ALA A 170 -13.82 7.41 -14.08
N ASP A 171 -14.79 6.50 -14.20
CA ASP A 171 -16.19 6.75 -13.84
C ASP A 171 -16.42 6.83 -12.33
N ILE A 172 -15.59 6.14 -11.53
CA ILE A 172 -15.77 6.00 -10.07
C ILE A 172 -14.79 6.80 -9.20
N ILE A 173 -13.66 7.27 -9.74
CA ILE A 173 -12.66 8.04 -8.97
C ILE A 173 -13.18 9.43 -8.56
N ASP A 174 -12.73 9.93 -7.41
CA ASP A 174 -12.86 11.35 -7.09
C ASP A 174 -11.95 12.15 -8.03
N GLU A 175 -12.56 12.87 -8.98
CA GLU A 175 -11.85 13.67 -9.99
C GLU A 175 -11.03 14.81 -9.36
N SER A 176 -11.40 15.26 -8.16
CA SER A 176 -10.63 16.24 -7.38
C SER A 176 -9.54 15.61 -6.51
N GLY A 177 -9.47 14.28 -6.46
CA GLY A 177 -8.56 13.51 -5.61
C GLY A 177 -7.28 13.05 -6.34
N PRO A 178 -6.46 12.23 -5.66
CA PRO A 178 -5.18 11.77 -6.19
C PRO A 178 -5.28 11.10 -7.56
N LEU A 179 -6.21 10.15 -7.74
CA LEU A 179 -6.38 9.43 -9.00
C LEU A 179 -6.91 10.34 -10.12
N GLY A 180 -7.77 11.31 -9.79
CA GLY A 180 -8.26 12.31 -10.74
C GLY A 180 -7.13 13.13 -11.35
N ARG A 181 -6.19 13.61 -10.52
CA ARG A 181 -4.99 14.33 -11.00
C ARG A 181 -4.11 13.45 -11.89
N LEU A 182 -3.96 12.17 -11.57
CA LEU A 182 -3.14 11.22 -12.36
C LEU A 182 -3.79 10.82 -13.69
N ALA A 183 -5.12 10.82 -13.77
CA ALA A 183 -5.86 10.54 -14.99
C ALA A 183 -5.72 11.65 -16.07
N THR A 184 -5.25 12.84 -15.70
CA THR A 184 -4.99 13.93 -16.65
C THR A 184 -3.68 13.72 -17.41
N ASN A 185 -3.70 13.97 -18.72
CA ASN A 185 -2.46 14.19 -19.47
C ASN A 185 -1.98 15.60 -19.11
N GLY A 186 -0.77 15.69 -18.54
CA GLY A 186 -0.14 16.98 -18.26
C GLY A 186 0.32 17.64 -19.54
#